data_AF-A0AAV8WXS0-F1
#
_entry.id   AF-A0AAV8WXS0-F1
#
_cell.length_a   1.000
_cell.length_b   1.000
_cell.length_c   1.000
_cell.angle_alpha   90.00
_cell.angle_beta   90.00
_cell.angle_gamma   90.00
#
_symmetry.space_group_name_H-M   'P 1'
#
loop_
_entity.id
_entity.type
_entity.pdbx_description
1 polymer ?
#
loop_
_entity_poly.entity_id
_entity_poly.type
_entity_poly.pdbx_seq_one_letter_code
_entity_poly.pdbx_strand_id
1 'polypeptide(L)'
;DSSTMSEDIPRLPSCVPIPLPEDELKELVEKAKDWAIMHGAAMRSKTNFSEDSVNFAPFVLLPSTFPRNEFNKAVDVQLILNELMHRVAHDREFLTSTLKDTIQVDEFTGNLFKIYETVQDEGIAQVSFVLHPLSLGLVRNDLMLESACPGIDKCQSTDLPYSCWKQVEFNTIASGFGWLGPISADIQS
;
A
#
# COMPACT_ATOMS: atom_id res chain seq x y z
N ASP A 1 -20.26 31.50 21.69
CA ASP A 1 -19.32 30.42 22.00
C ASP A 1 -18.91 29.69 20.74
N SER A 2 -17.60 29.77 20.46
CA SER A 2 -16.78 28.90 19.62
C SER A 2 -17.45 28.19 18.42
N SER A 3 -17.66 28.94 17.34
CA SER A 3 -17.63 28.36 15.98
C SER A 3 -16.20 27.86 15.72
N THR A 4 -15.98 26.55 15.88
CA THR A 4 -14.76 25.89 15.42
C THR A 4 -14.64 26.12 13.91
N MET A 5 -13.78 27.05 13.52
CA MET A 5 -13.30 27.12 12.14
C MET A 5 -12.59 25.81 11.88
N SER A 6 -13.18 24.95 11.04
CA SER A 6 -12.43 23.85 10.44
C SER A 6 -11.28 24.50 9.69
N GLU A 7 -10.05 24.29 10.16
CA GLU A 7 -8.87 24.66 9.39
C GLU A 7 -9.03 24.03 7.99
N ASP A 8 -9.08 24.87 6.96
CA ASP A 8 -9.16 24.41 5.57
C ASP A 8 -7.86 23.66 5.27
N ILE A 9 -7.88 22.35 5.48
CA ILE A 9 -6.78 21.47 5.13
C ILE A 9 -6.61 21.61 3.61
N PRO A 10 -5.45 22.09 3.12
CA PRO A 10 -5.22 22.21 1.69
C PRO A 10 -5.42 20.85 1.02
N ARG A 11 -6.25 20.79 -0.03
CA ARG A 11 -6.52 19.56 -0.79
C ARG A 11 -6.27 19.80 -2.26
N LEU A 12 -5.80 18.77 -2.95
CA LEU A 12 -5.74 18.81 -4.41
C LEU A 12 -7.16 18.79 -4.98
N PRO A 13 -7.46 19.63 -5.98
CA PRO A 13 -8.80 19.71 -6.56
C PRO A 13 -9.18 18.38 -7.22
N SER A 14 -10.45 17.98 -7.07
CA SER A 14 -11.03 16.83 -7.77
C SER A 14 -10.92 17.01 -9.29
N CYS A 15 -10.80 15.89 -10.01
CA CYS A 15 -10.83 15.89 -11.49
C CYS A 15 -12.22 16.18 -12.06
N VAL A 16 -13.27 16.07 -11.23
CA VAL A 16 -14.65 16.42 -11.58
C VAL A 16 -15.23 17.42 -10.56
N PRO A 17 -16.14 18.32 -10.97
CA PRO A 17 -16.82 19.22 -10.04
C PRO A 17 -17.60 18.45 -8.97
N ILE A 18 -17.46 18.87 -7.71
CA ILE A 18 -18.19 18.30 -6.57
C ILE A 18 -18.86 19.44 -5.77
N PRO A 19 -20.06 19.23 -5.19
CA PRO A 19 -20.84 18.00 -5.20
C PRO A 19 -21.54 17.74 -6.55
N LEU A 20 -21.74 16.45 -6.87
CA LEU A 20 -22.57 16.06 -8.02
C LEU A 20 -24.07 16.27 -7.70
N PRO A 21 -24.92 16.58 -8.70
CA PRO A 21 -26.36 16.55 -8.55
C PRO A 21 -26.85 15.20 -7.99
N GLU A 22 -27.86 15.20 -7.13
CA GLU A 22 -28.29 14.00 -6.40
C GLU A 22 -28.72 12.85 -7.32
N ASP A 23 -29.47 13.16 -8.39
CA ASP A 23 -29.95 12.16 -9.35
C ASP A 23 -28.78 11.55 -10.15
N GLU A 24 -27.82 12.38 -10.56
CA GLU A 24 -26.61 11.94 -11.25
C GLU A 24 -25.72 11.07 -10.35
N LEU A 25 -25.58 11.45 -9.08
CA LEU A 25 -24.83 10.67 -8.10
C LEU A 25 -25.44 9.28 -7.88
N LYS A 26 -26.77 9.19 -7.76
CA LYS A 26 -27.46 7.90 -7.60
C LYS A 26 -27.25 7.00 -8.81
N GLU A 27 -27.46 7.53 -10.00
CA GLU A 27 -27.27 6.80 -11.25
C GLU A 27 -25.82 6.31 -11.40
N LEU A 28 -24.84 7.17 -11.10
CA LEU A 28 -23.42 6.84 -11.18
C LEU A 28 -23.03 5.74 -10.17
N VAL A 29 -23.53 5.81 -8.94
CA VAL A 29 -23.26 4.81 -7.91
C VAL A 29 -23.82 3.44 -8.29
N GLU A 30 -25.02 3.38 -8.86
CA GLU A 30 -25.61 2.12 -9.34
C GLU A 30 -24.78 1.53 -10.49
N LYS A 31 -24.48 2.33 -11.50
CA LYS A 31 -23.67 1.91 -12.65
C LYS A 31 -22.27 1.45 -12.23
N ALA A 32 -21.61 2.14 -11.31
CA ALA A 32 -20.28 1.78 -10.85
C ALA A 32 -20.26 0.44 -10.08
N LYS A 33 -21.29 0.17 -9.27
CA LYS A 33 -21.43 -1.13 -8.58
C LYS A 33 -21.65 -2.27 -9.56
N ASP A 34 -22.54 -2.09 -10.53
CA ASP A 34 -22.81 -3.09 -11.55
C ASP A 34 -21.56 -3.36 -12.40
N TRP A 35 -20.87 -2.30 -12.82
CA TRP A 35 -19.61 -2.40 -13.55
C TRP A 35 -18.57 -3.18 -12.75
N ALA A 36 -18.40 -2.85 -11.45
CA ALA A 36 -17.43 -3.51 -10.59
C ALA A 36 -17.66 -5.03 -10.53
N ILE A 37 -18.91 -5.48 -10.35
CA ILE A 37 -19.23 -6.91 -10.33
C ILE A 37 -19.00 -7.54 -11.71
N MET A 38 -19.45 -6.90 -12.79
CA MET A 38 -19.30 -7.41 -14.16
C MET A 38 -17.85 -7.60 -14.61
N HIS A 39 -16.92 -6.81 -14.04
CA HIS A 39 -15.49 -6.87 -14.37
C HIS A 39 -14.65 -7.60 -13.32
N GLY A 40 -15.28 -8.20 -12.32
CA GLY A 40 -14.59 -9.01 -11.32
C GLY A 40 -13.97 -8.22 -10.16
N ALA A 41 -14.26 -6.91 -10.02
CA ALA A 41 -14.04 -6.14 -8.80
C ALA A 41 -15.02 -6.57 -7.71
N ALA A 42 -14.87 -7.82 -7.25
CA ALA A 42 -15.78 -8.46 -6.32
C ALA A 42 -15.05 -9.24 -5.23
N MET A 43 -15.71 -9.39 -4.08
CA MET A 43 -15.24 -10.13 -2.91
C MET A 43 -16.39 -10.90 -2.27
N ARG A 44 -16.07 -12.03 -1.63
CA ARG A 44 -17.05 -12.76 -0.82
C ARG A 44 -17.34 -11.99 0.47
N SER A 45 -18.60 -12.05 0.92
CA SER A 45 -18.97 -11.46 2.20
C SER A 45 -18.28 -12.20 3.35
N LYS A 46 -17.73 -11.44 4.31
CA LYS A 46 -17.19 -12.00 5.55
C LYS A 46 -18.30 -12.39 6.54
N THR A 47 -19.43 -11.69 6.50
CA THR A 47 -20.54 -11.87 7.47
C THR A 47 -21.58 -12.87 6.98
N ASN A 48 -21.83 -12.93 5.68
CA ASN A 48 -22.78 -13.85 5.06
C ASN A 48 -22.10 -14.58 3.90
N PHE A 49 -21.09 -15.38 4.24
CA PHE A 49 -20.30 -16.12 3.26
C PHE A 49 -21.18 -17.10 2.48
N SER A 50 -21.02 -17.11 1.16
CA SER A 50 -21.57 -18.13 0.27
C SER A 50 -20.56 -18.38 -0.85
N GLU A 51 -20.44 -19.64 -1.27
CA GLU A 51 -19.58 -20.01 -2.39
C GLU A 51 -20.11 -19.47 -3.71
N ASP A 52 -21.44 -19.34 -3.79
CA ASP A 52 -22.22 -18.97 -4.99
C ASP A 52 -22.52 -17.47 -5.08
N SER A 53 -22.02 -16.64 -4.14
CA SER A 53 -22.27 -15.20 -4.18
C SER A 53 -21.03 -14.35 -3.91
N VAL A 54 -21.00 -13.20 -4.56
CA VAL A 54 -19.98 -12.16 -4.40
C VAL A 54 -20.66 -10.79 -4.30
N ASN A 55 -19.99 -9.85 -3.64
CA ASN A 55 -20.38 -8.44 -3.62
C ASN A 55 -19.28 -7.64 -4.30
N PHE A 56 -19.57 -6.42 -4.76
CA PHE A 56 -18.50 -5.54 -5.25
C PHE A 56 -17.45 -5.33 -4.15
N ALA A 57 -16.18 -5.35 -4.54
CA ALA A 57 -15.08 -4.98 -3.66
C ALA A 57 -15.24 -3.49 -3.28
N PRO A 58 -15.00 -3.06 -2.04
CA PRO A 58 -15.07 -1.63 -1.70
C PRO A 58 -14.11 -0.80 -2.56
N PHE A 59 -14.63 0.26 -3.19
CA PHE A 59 -13.85 1.22 -3.98
C PHE A 59 -14.37 2.64 -3.76
N VAL A 60 -13.56 3.64 -4.13
CA VAL A 60 -13.96 5.06 -4.13
C VAL A 60 -14.55 5.43 -5.49
N LEU A 61 -15.66 6.16 -5.50
CA LEU A 61 -16.39 6.46 -6.74
C LEU A 61 -15.58 7.31 -7.72
N LEU A 62 -14.80 8.25 -7.19
CA LEU A 62 -13.95 9.15 -7.96
C LEU A 62 -12.49 8.92 -7.57
N PRO A 63 -11.54 9.09 -8.50
CA PRO A 63 -10.13 8.89 -8.22
C PRO A 63 -9.62 9.92 -7.20
N SER A 64 -8.82 9.45 -6.25
CA SER A 64 -8.10 10.33 -5.32
C SER A 64 -7.01 11.09 -6.07
N THR A 65 -6.92 12.40 -5.81
CA THR A 65 -5.93 13.27 -6.44
C THR A 65 -4.56 13.11 -5.77
N PHE A 66 -3.51 13.02 -6.59
CA PHE A 66 -2.14 12.81 -6.11
C PHE A 66 -1.15 13.68 -6.91
N PRO A 67 -0.17 14.36 -6.27
CA PRO A 67 0.77 15.21 -7.02
C PRO A 67 1.64 14.36 -7.96
N ARG A 68 1.64 14.70 -9.26
CA ARG A 68 2.34 13.92 -10.30
C ARG A 68 3.83 13.70 -10.00
N ASN A 69 4.52 14.74 -9.54
CA ASN A 69 5.95 14.64 -9.23
C ASN A 69 6.20 13.69 -8.06
N GLU A 70 5.34 13.75 -7.04
CA GLU A 70 5.43 12.87 -5.87
C GLU A 70 5.09 11.42 -6.23
N PHE A 71 4.14 11.20 -7.16
CA PHE A 71 3.81 9.87 -7.66
C PHE A 71 5.01 9.24 -8.37
N ASN A 72 5.65 9.97 -9.28
CA ASN A 72 6.82 9.46 -10.00
C ASN A 72 7.97 9.13 -9.04
N LYS A 73 8.24 9.98 -8.04
CA LYS A 73 9.25 9.69 -6.99
C LYS A 73 8.94 8.38 -6.25
N ALA A 74 7.67 8.13 -5.93
CA ALA A 74 7.24 6.91 -5.26
C ALA A 74 7.37 5.66 -6.14
N VAL A 75 7.16 5.79 -7.45
CA VAL A 75 7.41 4.70 -8.41
C VAL A 75 8.91 4.41 -8.51
N ASP A 76 9.72 5.45 -8.68
CA ASP A 76 11.17 5.33 -8.90
C ASP A 76 11.90 4.72 -7.69
N VAL A 77 11.48 5.06 -6.46
CA VAL A 77 12.11 4.55 -5.23
C VAL A 77 11.84 3.06 -4.99
N GLN A 78 10.80 2.48 -5.60
CA GLN A 78 10.38 1.10 -5.31
C GLN A 78 11.51 0.10 -5.60
N LEU A 79 12.27 0.28 -6.68
CA LEU A 79 13.39 -0.59 -7.02
C LEU A 79 14.50 -0.54 -5.97
N ILE A 80 14.78 0.64 -5.44
CA ILE A 80 15.78 0.86 -4.38
C ILE A 80 15.33 0.16 -3.09
N LEU A 81 14.05 0.29 -2.72
CA LEU A 81 13.50 -0.38 -1.54
C LEU A 81 13.45 -1.90 -1.70
N ASN A 82 13.14 -2.41 -2.89
CA ASN A 82 13.20 -3.84 -3.19
C ASN A 82 14.60 -4.39 -2.93
N GLU A 83 15.63 -3.69 -3.43
CA GLU A 83 17.02 -4.08 -3.24
C GLU A 83 17.45 -3.98 -1.77
N LEU A 84 17.08 -2.88 -1.09
CA LEU A 84 17.35 -2.71 0.34
C LEU A 84 16.78 -3.88 1.15
N MET A 85 15.50 -4.20 0.94
CA MET A 85 14.83 -5.25 1.68
C MET A 85 15.34 -6.64 1.30
N HIS A 86 15.74 -6.84 0.04
CA HIS A 86 16.45 -8.05 -0.36
C HIS A 86 17.78 -8.21 0.40
N ARG A 87 18.59 -7.15 0.50
CA ARG A 87 19.86 -7.20 1.24
C ARG A 87 19.64 -7.43 2.73
N VAL A 88 18.68 -6.73 3.34
CA VAL A 88 18.29 -6.93 4.75
C VAL A 88 17.88 -8.39 5.01
N ALA A 89 17.09 -8.98 4.12
CA ALA A 89 16.62 -10.37 4.27
C ALA A 89 17.75 -11.41 4.23
N HIS A 90 18.90 -11.09 3.63
CA HIS A 90 20.05 -11.99 3.52
C HIS A 90 21.20 -11.62 4.46
N ASP A 91 21.04 -10.56 5.27
CA ASP A 91 22.02 -10.15 6.26
C ASP A 91 21.67 -10.78 7.62
N ARG A 92 22.32 -11.92 7.91
CA ARG A 92 22.09 -12.65 9.16
C ARG A 92 22.46 -11.83 10.39
N GLU A 93 23.58 -11.11 10.35
CA GLU A 93 24.05 -10.34 11.49
C GLU A 93 23.08 -9.19 11.80
N PHE A 94 22.63 -8.49 10.76
CA PHE A 94 21.64 -7.43 10.90
C PHE A 94 20.32 -7.94 11.47
N LEU A 95 19.77 -9.04 10.94
CA LEU A 95 18.51 -9.60 11.44
C LEU A 95 18.62 -10.10 12.89
N THR A 96 19.68 -10.84 13.22
CA THR A 96 19.91 -11.34 14.59
C THR A 96 20.07 -10.20 15.58
N SER A 97 20.83 -9.16 15.25
CA SER A 97 21.04 -8.02 16.15
C SER A 97 19.78 -7.17 16.32
N THR A 98 19.05 -6.91 15.23
CA THR A 98 17.83 -6.07 15.25
C THR A 98 16.68 -6.73 16.01
N LEU A 99 16.51 -8.04 15.88
CA LEU A 99 15.37 -8.76 16.48
C LEU A 99 15.67 -9.36 17.87
N LYS A 100 16.90 -9.25 18.37
CA LYS A 100 17.38 -9.90 19.61
C LYS A 100 16.46 -9.74 20.80
N ASP A 101 15.99 -8.52 21.06
CA ASP A 101 15.13 -8.24 22.21
C ASP A 101 13.67 -8.59 21.91
N THR A 102 13.23 -8.40 20.66
CA THR A 102 11.86 -8.71 20.22
C THR A 102 11.54 -10.19 20.36
N ILE A 103 12.44 -11.09 19.95
CA ILE A 103 12.22 -12.55 20.01
C ILE A 103 12.10 -13.09 21.45
N GLN A 104 12.59 -12.33 22.45
CA GLN A 104 12.49 -12.71 23.86
C GLN A 104 11.12 -12.38 24.46
N VAL A 105 10.41 -11.41 23.89
CA VAL A 105 9.15 -10.88 24.43
C VAL A 105 7.93 -11.19 23.56
N ASP A 106 8.13 -11.48 22.28
CA ASP A 106 7.06 -11.86 21.33
C ASP A 106 7.25 -13.29 20.83
N GLU A 107 6.38 -14.20 21.30
CA GLU A 107 6.43 -15.63 20.98
C GLU A 107 6.27 -15.88 19.47
N PHE A 108 5.42 -15.12 18.79
CA PHE A 108 5.17 -15.28 17.37
C PHE A 108 6.44 -14.99 16.55
N THR A 109 7.07 -13.84 16.76
CA THR A 109 8.33 -13.46 16.10
C THR A 109 9.46 -14.41 16.50
N GLY A 110 9.53 -14.83 17.76
CA GLY A 110 10.52 -15.81 18.22
C GLY A 110 10.43 -17.15 17.48
N ASN A 111 9.21 -17.64 17.24
CA ASN A 111 8.99 -18.87 16.48
C ASN A 111 9.38 -18.72 15.01
N LEU A 112 9.08 -17.58 14.37
CA LEU A 112 9.51 -17.30 12.99
C LEU A 112 11.04 -17.25 12.89
N PHE A 113 11.69 -16.59 13.86
CA PHE A 113 13.15 -16.47 13.88
C PHE A 113 13.84 -17.81 14.10
N LYS A 114 13.27 -18.69 14.93
CA LYS A 114 13.76 -20.05 15.13
C LYS A 114 13.75 -20.87 13.84
N ILE A 115 12.69 -20.74 13.03
CA ILE A 115 12.64 -21.39 11.70
C ILE A 115 13.77 -20.85 10.82
N TYR A 116 13.93 -19.52 10.78
CA TYR A 116 15.00 -18.87 10.04
C TYR A 116 16.39 -19.39 10.45
N GLU A 117 16.72 -19.43 11.74
CA GLU A 117 18.02 -19.93 12.24
C GLU A 117 18.24 -21.40 11.86
N THR A 118 17.21 -22.24 12.04
CA THR A 118 17.28 -23.67 11.69
C THR A 118 17.64 -23.87 10.22
N VAL A 119 16.96 -23.16 9.30
CA VAL A 119 17.23 -23.24 7.86
C VAL A 119 18.64 -22.75 7.51
N GLN A 120 19.11 -21.69 8.17
CA GLN A 120 20.45 -21.16 7.93
C GLN A 120 21.55 -22.09 8.44
N ASP A 121 21.33 -22.78 9.56
CA ASP A 121 22.30 -23.69 10.17
C ASP A 121 22.36 -25.04 9.43
N GLU A 122 21.24 -25.55 8.94
CA GLU A 122 21.17 -26.75 8.10
C GLU A 122 21.65 -26.51 6.66
N GLY A 123 21.68 -25.24 6.24
CA GLY A 123 21.98 -24.81 4.88
C GLY A 123 20.73 -24.80 4.00
N ILE A 124 20.65 -23.79 3.12
CA ILE A 124 19.48 -23.60 2.26
C ILE A 124 19.40 -24.74 1.24
N ALA A 125 18.42 -25.63 1.39
CA ALA A 125 18.25 -26.82 0.55
C ALA A 125 17.88 -26.51 -0.93
N GLN A 126 17.49 -25.28 -1.25
CA GLN A 126 17.12 -24.83 -2.60
C GLN A 126 18.36 -24.62 -3.51
N VAL A 127 19.28 -25.59 -3.52
CA VAL A 127 20.47 -25.57 -4.37
C VAL A 127 20.17 -26.33 -5.65
N SER A 128 19.84 -25.62 -6.73
CA SER A 128 20.04 -26.17 -8.07
C SER A 128 21.51 -25.98 -8.44
N PHE A 129 22.10 -26.99 -9.08
CA PHE A 129 23.54 -27.28 -9.24
C PHE A 129 24.45 -26.14 -9.77
N VAL A 130 23.91 -24.95 -10.11
CA VAL A 130 24.63 -23.83 -10.73
C VAL A 130 24.17 -22.43 -10.26
N LEU A 131 23.11 -22.28 -9.46
CA LEU A 131 22.58 -20.94 -9.12
C LEU A 131 22.33 -20.81 -7.61
N HIS A 132 22.58 -19.59 -7.09
CA HIS A 132 22.17 -19.17 -5.75
C HIS A 132 20.70 -19.56 -5.46
N PRO A 133 20.32 -19.79 -4.20
CA PRO A 133 18.94 -20.10 -3.84
C PRO A 133 18.01 -19.00 -4.38
N LEU A 134 17.03 -19.42 -5.19
CA LEU A 134 16.08 -18.50 -5.83
C LEU A 134 15.05 -18.01 -4.80
N SER A 135 14.90 -16.70 -4.70
CA SER A 135 13.89 -16.05 -3.85
C SER A 135 13.10 -15.04 -4.67
N LEU A 136 11.78 -14.99 -4.45
CA LEU A 136 10.86 -14.04 -5.08
C LEU A 136 10.18 -13.20 -4.01
N GLY A 137 10.40 -11.89 -4.05
CA GLY A 137 9.70 -10.92 -3.20
C GLY A 137 8.58 -10.23 -3.96
N LEU A 138 7.33 -10.40 -3.51
CA LEU A 138 6.18 -9.59 -3.93
C LEU A 138 5.87 -8.59 -2.82
N VAL A 139 6.47 -7.41 -2.93
CA VAL A 139 6.51 -6.41 -1.86
C VAL A 139 5.67 -5.18 -2.21
N ARG A 140 5.14 -4.50 -1.19
CA ARG A 140 4.36 -3.27 -1.33
C ARG A 140 4.86 -2.20 -0.37
N ASN A 141 5.16 -1.02 -0.90
CA ASN A 141 5.53 0.14 -0.11
C ASN A 141 4.31 1.06 0.06
N ASP A 142 3.84 1.20 1.29
CA ASP A 142 2.68 2.04 1.62
C ASP A 142 3.17 3.41 2.11
N LEU A 143 2.59 4.47 1.55
CA LEU A 143 3.02 5.86 1.74
C LEU A 143 1.83 6.79 1.96
N MET A 144 2.10 7.92 2.61
CA MET A 144 1.13 8.99 2.82
C MET A 144 1.72 10.34 2.45
N LEU A 145 0.90 11.22 1.85
CA LEU A 145 1.30 12.58 1.55
C LEU A 145 1.43 13.40 2.83
N GLU A 146 2.41 14.30 2.82
CA GLU A 146 2.77 15.17 3.92
C GLU A 146 2.73 16.62 3.45
N SER A 147 2.13 17.50 4.25
CA SER A 147 2.03 18.92 3.95
C SER A 147 3.31 19.67 4.34
N ALA A 148 4.06 19.19 5.34
CA ALA A 148 5.32 19.81 5.77
C ALA A 148 6.50 18.82 5.75
N CYS A 149 7.54 19.11 4.96
CA CYS A 149 8.79 18.35 4.96
C CYS A 149 9.85 19.08 5.81
N PRO A 150 10.26 18.54 6.97
CA PRO A 150 11.33 19.12 7.76
C PRO A 150 12.66 19.06 7.00
N GLY A 151 13.42 20.16 6.96
CA GLY A 151 14.77 20.21 6.38
C GLY A 151 14.87 20.55 4.89
N ILE A 152 13.73 20.84 4.22
CA ILE A 152 13.71 21.43 2.88
C ILE A 152 13.06 22.80 2.98
N ASP A 153 13.87 23.85 3.20
CA ASP A 153 13.43 25.26 3.26
C ASP A 153 12.74 25.75 1.96
N LYS A 154 12.75 24.92 0.91
CA LYS A 154 12.18 25.22 -0.42
C LYS A 154 10.78 24.68 -0.66
N CYS A 155 10.16 23.96 0.28
CA CYS A 155 8.76 23.54 0.15
C CYS A 155 7.75 24.64 0.52
N GLN A 156 8.13 25.92 0.33
CA GLN A 156 7.27 27.09 0.53
C GLN A 156 6.69 27.60 -0.79
N SER A 157 6.30 26.71 -1.72
CA SER A 157 5.29 27.15 -2.70
C SER A 157 3.95 27.12 -1.98
N THR A 158 3.38 28.28 -1.70
CA THR A 158 2.05 28.47 -1.08
C THR A 158 0.91 27.82 -1.86
N ASP A 159 1.18 27.30 -3.06
CA ASP A 159 0.18 26.88 -4.04
C ASP A 159 -0.05 25.36 -4.08
N LEU A 160 0.76 24.56 -3.38
CA LEU A 160 0.60 23.10 -3.34
C LEU A 160 0.30 22.58 -1.93
N PRO A 161 -0.78 21.79 -1.76
CA PRO A 161 -1.22 21.29 -0.45
C PRO A 161 -0.29 20.25 0.18
N TYR A 162 0.54 19.59 -0.64
CA TYR A 162 1.45 18.52 -0.25
C TYR A 162 2.84 18.79 -0.81
N SER A 163 3.86 18.59 0.02
CA SER A 163 5.25 18.90 -0.32
C SER A 163 6.13 17.67 -0.50
N CYS A 164 5.79 16.55 0.13
CA CYS A 164 6.44 15.24 -0.06
C CYS A 164 5.47 14.11 0.32
N TRP A 165 5.94 12.87 0.22
CA TRP A 165 5.35 11.71 0.88
C TRP A 165 6.31 11.12 1.91
N LYS A 166 5.75 10.43 2.89
CA LYS A 166 6.49 9.62 3.86
C LYS A 166 6.08 8.16 3.72
N GLN A 167 7.07 7.27 3.83
CA GLN A 167 6.83 5.85 3.93
C GLN A 167 6.17 5.56 5.29
N VAL A 168 5.09 4.78 5.27
CA VAL A 168 4.34 4.37 6.47
C VAL A 168 4.61 2.90 6.78
N GLU A 169 4.60 2.04 5.77
CA GLU A 169 4.78 0.60 5.96
C GLU A 169 5.44 -0.04 4.73
N PHE A 170 6.23 -1.09 4.97
CA PHE A 170 6.76 -1.93 3.90
C PHE A 170 6.30 -3.38 4.10
N ASN A 171 5.37 -3.81 3.27
CA ASN A 171 4.77 -5.13 3.33
C ASN A 171 5.58 -6.13 2.48
N THR A 172 6.13 -7.16 3.13
CA THR A 172 6.94 -8.21 2.49
C THR A 172 6.26 -9.57 2.42
N ILE A 173 5.11 -9.72 3.07
CA ILE A 173 4.33 -10.96 3.14
C ILE A 173 2.88 -10.69 2.75
N ALA A 174 2.33 -11.56 1.91
CA ALA A 174 0.92 -11.52 1.51
C ALA A 174 0.43 -10.13 1.07
N SER A 175 1.25 -9.42 0.28
CA SER A 175 0.94 -8.11 -0.29
C SER A 175 -0.26 -8.18 -1.23
N GLY A 176 -1.47 -8.05 -0.66
CA GLY A 176 -2.73 -8.18 -1.38
C GLY A 176 -3.09 -6.96 -2.24
N PHE A 177 -4.23 -7.06 -2.91
CA PHE A 177 -4.87 -5.99 -3.70
C PHE A 177 -4.12 -5.49 -4.94
N GLY A 178 -3.06 -6.17 -5.38
CA GLY A 178 -2.37 -5.82 -6.64
C GLY A 178 -3.30 -5.83 -7.87
N TRP A 179 -4.36 -6.63 -7.85
CA TRP A 179 -5.38 -6.67 -8.91
C TRP A 179 -6.43 -5.55 -8.80
N LEU A 180 -6.68 -5.02 -7.58
CA LEU A 180 -7.67 -3.96 -7.37
C LEU A 180 -7.20 -2.61 -7.90
N GLY A 181 -5.89 -2.36 -7.94
CA GLY A 181 -5.33 -1.10 -8.46
C GLY A 181 -5.73 -0.83 -9.91
N PRO A 182 -5.38 -1.71 -10.87
CA PRO A 182 -5.75 -1.54 -12.27
C PRO A 182 -7.26 -1.47 -12.51
N ILE A 183 -8.05 -2.36 -11.90
CA ILE A 183 -9.50 -2.36 -12.09
C ILE A 183 -10.18 -1.12 -11.49
N SER A 184 -9.64 -0.56 -10.40
CA SER A 184 -10.16 0.71 -9.86
C SER A 184 -9.90 1.88 -10.81
N ALA A 185 -8.76 1.87 -11.51
CA ALA A 185 -8.48 2.86 -12.56
C ALA A 185 -9.48 2.74 -13.72
N ASP A 186 -9.82 1.51 -14.12
CA ASP A 186 -10.79 1.26 -15.18
C ASP A 186 -12.24 1.62 -14.77
N ILE A 187 -12.63 1.42 -13.50
CA ILE A 187 -13.94 1.87 -12.97
C ILE A 187 -14.07 3.40 -13.07
N GLN A 188 -12.95 4.11 -12.92
CA GLN A 188 -12.90 5.56 -12.77
C GLN A 188 -12.56 6.31 -14.07
N SER A 189 -12.32 5.58 -15.17
CA SER A 189 -12.00 6.14 -16.50
C SER A 189 -13.24 6.44 -17.34
#